data_AF-A0A7C7DUC2-F1
#
_entry.id   AF-A0A7C7DUC2-F1
#
_cell.length_a   1.000
_cell.length_b   1.000
_cell.length_c   1.000
_cell.angle_alpha   90.00
_cell.angle_beta   90.00
_cell.angle_gamma   90.00
#
_symmetry.space_group_name_H-M   'P 1'
#
loop_
_entity.id
_entity.type
_entity.pdbx_description
1 polymer ?
#
loop_
_entity_poly.entity_id
_entity_poly.type
_entity_poly.pdbx_seq_one_letter_code
_entity_poly.pdbx_strand_id
1 'polypeptide(L)'
;MEIRRLSQEIEMLRNELNSMVKSDPVNLHSPQVQEISSKLDTLILQFMNLRRHETESTGSLKADAAGDGLHTVDDEGTVRGRARSNAISTAPRR
;
A
#
# COMPACT_ATOMS: atom_id res chain seq x y z
N MET A 1 4.49 -4.29 -14.24
CA MET A 1 4.49 -5.44 -15.18
C MET A 1 4.65 -6.78 -14.47
N GLU A 2 5.43 -6.84 -13.38
CA GLU A 2 5.73 -8.09 -12.66
C GLU A 2 4.51 -8.77 -12.02
N ILE A 3 3.57 -8.01 -11.43
CA ILE A 3 2.35 -8.57 -10.83
C ILE A 3 1.49 -9.32 -11.86
N ARG A 4 1.34 -8.77 -13.08
CA ARG A 4 0.59 -9.45 -14.15
C ARG A 4 1.26 -10.74 -14.58
N ARG A 5 2.59 -10.75 -14.68
CA ARG A 5 3.38 -11.95 -15.01
C ARG A 5 3.21 -13.02 -13.93
N LEU A 6 3.36 -12.66 -12.65
CA LEU A 6 3.16 -13.58 -11.53
C LEU A 6 1.74 -14.13 -11.49
N SER A 7 0.73 -13.29 -11.75
CA SER A 7 -0.67 -13.73 -11.81
C SER A 7 -0.89 -14.78 -12.90
N GLN A 8 -0.29 -14.59 -14.09
CA GLN A 8 -0.39 -15.56 -15.19
C GLN A 8 0.32 -16.87 -14.86
N GLU A 9 1.49 -16.80 -14.21
CA GLU A 9 2.25 -17.99 -13.81
C GLU A 9 1.53 -18.79 -12.72
N ILE A 10 0.95 -18.11 -11.73
CA ILE A 10 0.10 -18.73 -10.69
C ILE A 10 -1.10 -19.42 -11.33
N GLU A 11 -1.77 -18.78 -12.28
CA GLU A 11 -2.94 -19.36 -12.94
C GLU A 11 -2.59 -20.58 -13.79
N MET A 12 -1.46 -20.55 -14.50
CA MET A 12 -0.95 -21.69 -15.25
C MET A 12 -0.68 -22.89 -14.33
N LEU A 13 0.08 -22.69 -13.25
CA LEU A 13 0.43 -23.76 -12.31
C LEU A 13 -0.79 -24.29 -11.55
N ARG A 14 -1.77 -23.43 -11.23
CA ARG A 14 -3.04 -23.85 -10.65
C ARG A 14 -3.83 -24.76 -11.61
N ASN A 15 -3.82 -24.44 -12.90
CA ASN A 15 -4.50 -25.25 -13.91
C ASN A 15 -3.80 -26.59 -14.10
N GLU A 16 -2.46 -26.60 -14.11
CA GLU A 16 -1.65 -27.81 -14.17
C GLU A 16 -1.90 -28.72 -12.95
N LEU A 17 -1.85 -28.16 -11.74
CA LEU A 17 -2.16 -28.88 -10.51
C LEU A 17 -3.57 -29.45 -10.52
N ASN A 18 -4.57 -28.66 -10.94
CA ASN A 18 -5.94 -29.15 -11.08
C ASN A 18 -6.06 -30.28 -12.11
N SER A 19 -5.32 -30.20 -13.21
CA SER A 19 -5.31 -31.26 -14.21
C SER A 19 -4.75 -32.55 -13.63
N MET A 20 -3.64 -32.47 -12.89
CA MET A 20 -3.02 -33.62 -12.24
C MET A 20 -3.92 -34.27 -11.19
N VAL A 21 -4.54 -33.45 -10.32
CA VAL A 21 -5.47 -33.92 -9.29
C VAL A 21 -6.71 -34.58 -9.92
N LYS A 22 -7.20 -34.05 -11.04
CA LYS A 22 -8.34 -34.64 -11.78
C LYS A 22 -7.96 -35.95 -12.47
N SER A 23 -6.75 -36.05 -13.03
CA SER A 23 -6.29 -37.25 -13.72
C SER A 23 -5.93 -38.39 -12.77
N ASP A 24 -5.40 -38.07 -11.58
CA ASP A 24 -5.01 -39.05 -10.58
C ASP A 24 -5.30 -38.53 -9.15
N PRO A 25 -6.57 -38.60 -8.71
CA PRO A 25 -6.99 -38.08 -7.41
C PRO A 25 -6.47 -38.88 -6.21
N VAL A 26 -5.88 -40.06 -6.44
CA VAL A 26 -5.32 -40.91 -5.37
C VAL A 26 -3.87 -40.50 -5.07
N ASN A 27 -3.20 -39.83 -6.01
CA ASN A 27 -1.77 -39.56 -5.97
C ASN A 27 -1.44 -38.09 -5.68
N LEU A 28 -2.22 -37.51 -4.75
CA LEU A 28 -2.05 -36.14 -4.25
C LEU A 28 -0.70 -35.91 -3.56
N HIS A 29 -0.05 -36.98 -3.11
CA HIS A 29 1.26 -36.94 -2.47
C HIS A 29 2.41 -37.22 -3.43
N SER A 30 2.15 -37.27 -4.74
CA SER A 30 3.23 -37.43 -5.70
C SER A 30 4.24 -36.28 -5.55
N PRO A 31 5.55 -36.54 -5.72
CA PRO A 31 6.59 -35.51 -5.63
C PRO A 31 6.32 -34.33 -6.55
N GLN A 32 5.71 -34.58 -7.72
CA GLN A 32 5.37 -33.56 -8.70
C GLN A 32 4.25 -32.64 -8.21
N VAL A 33 3.21 -33.17 -7.55
CA VAL A 33 2.16 -32.35 -6.93
C VAL A 33 2.74 -31.48 -5.81
N GLN A 34 3.65 -32.04 -5.00
CA GLN A 34 4.31 -31.29 -3.92
C GLN A 34 5.21 -30.18 -4.46
N GLU A 35 5.93 -30.43 -5.55
CA GLU A 35 6.80 -29.44 -6.19
C GLU A 35 5.99 -28.28 -6.77
N ILE A 36 4.92 -28.58 -7.51
CA ILE A 36 4.02 -27.55 -8.06
C ILE A 36 3.35 -26.75 -6.93
N SER A 37 2.92 -27.41 -5.85
CA SER A 37 2.32 -26.74 -4.69
C SER A 37 3.32 -25.80 -4.01
N SER A 38 4.55 -26.25 -3.78
CA SER A 38 5.62 -25.43 -3.18
C SER A 38 5.99 -24.23 -4.05
N LYS A 39 5.99 -24.42 -5.38
CA LYS A 39 6.23 -23.33 -6.34
C LYS A 39 5.08 -22.31 -6.34
N LEU A 40 3.83 -22.78 -6.27
CA LEU A 40 2.64 -21.92 -6.13
C LEU A 40 2.71 -21.06 -4.86
N ASP A 41 3.04 -21.66 -3.71
CA ASP A 41 3.17 -20.93 -2.44
C ASP A 41 4.21 -19.80 -2.54
N THR A 42 5.36 -20.10 -3.15
CA THR A 42 6.42 -19.11 -3.37
C THR A 42 5.95 -17.95 -4.25
N LEU A 43 5.26 -18.25 -5.35
CA LEU A 43 4.77 -17.23 -6.28
C LEU A 43 3.66 -16.37 -5.65
N ILE A 44 2.78 -16.97 -4.84
CA ILE A 44 1.73 -16.25 -4.12
C ILE A 44 2.35 -15.28 -3.10
N LEU A 45 3.37 -15.72 -2.35
CA LEU A 45 4.09 -14.85 -1.42
C LEU A 45 4.76 -13.67 -2.16
N GLN A 46 5.42 -13.93 -3.29
CA GLN A 46 6.02 -12.88 -4.12
C GLN A 46 4.96 -11.89 -4.65
N PHE A 47 3.81 -12.40 -5.10
CA PHE A 47 2.70 -11.57 -5.57
C PHE A 47 2.14 -10.69 -4.45
N MET A 48 1.94 -11.24 -3.25
CA MET A 48 1.46 -10.49 -2.09
C MET A 48 2.43 -9.38 -1.68
N ASN A 49 3.74 -9.68 -1.66
CA ASN A 49 4.78 -8.70 -1.35
C ASN A 49 4.79 -7.57 -2.37
N LEU A 50 4.78 -7.88 -3.67
CA LEU A 50 4.74 -6.87 -4.73
C LEU A 50 3.48 -6.00 -4.65
N ARG A 51 2.31 -6.60 -4.41
CA ARG A 51 1.06 -5.86 -4.25
C ARG A 51 1.12 -4.90 -3.06
N ARG A 52 1.70 -5.34 -1.94
CA ARG A 52 1.91 -4.51 -0.74
C ARG A 52 2.86 -3.34 -1.05
N HIS A 53 3.97 -3.61 -1.74
CA HIS A 53 4.92 -2.57 -2.15
C HIS A 53 4.31 -1.57 -3.14
N GLU A 54 3.44 -1.97 -4.07
CA GLU A 54 2.74 -1.01 -4.96
C GLU A 54 1.82 -0.07 -4.16
N THR A 55 1.11 -0.57 -3.15
CA THR A 55 0.25 0.25 -2.28
C THR A 55 1.05 1.17 -1.35
N GLU A 56 2.20 0.71 -0.83
CA GLU A 56 3.07 1.53 0.01
C GLU A 56 3.84 2.58 -0.83
N SER A 57 4.27 2.23 -2.04
CA SER A 57 5.01 3.13 -2.93
C SER A 57 4.13 4.21 -3.57
N THR A 58 2.82 4.03 -3.63
CA THR A 58 1.86 5.05 -4.11
C THR A 58 1.22 5.85 -2.96
N GLY A 59 1.34 5.39 -1.71
CA GLY A 59 0.81 6.04 -0.51
C GLY A 59 1.69 7.12 0.12
N SER A 60 2.94 7.33 -0.33
CA SER A 60 3.92 8.22 0.31
C SER A 60 4.23 9.50 -0.47
N LEU A 61 3.22 10.19 -1.02
CA LEU A 61 3.38 11.53 -1.61
C LEU A 61 2.26 12.49 -1.17
N LYS A 62 2.14 12.78 0.14
CA LYS A 62 1.67 14.07 0.66
C LYS A 62 1.79 14.13 2.19
N ALA A 63 2.94 14.55 2.70
CA ALA A 63 3.06 14.98 4.09
C ALA A 63 4.15 16.05 4.30
N ASP A 64 4.42 16.92 3.33
CA ASP A 64 5.38 18.03 3.51
C ASP A 64 4.92 19.29 2.79
N ALA A 65 3.71 19.77 3.11
CA ALA A 65 3.34 21.16 2.84
C ALA A 65 2.08 21.54 3.62
N ALA A 66 2.26 21.96 4.87
CA ALA A 66 1.57 23.08 5.52
C ALA A 66 1.29 22.78 7.00
N GLY A 67 1.85 23.62 7.87
CA GLY A 67 1.22 23.93 9.14
C GLY A 67 1.98 23.56 10.40
N ASP A 68 3.30 23.74 10.42
CA ASP A 68 4.03 23.91 11.68
C ASP A 68 3.58 25.24 12.32
N GLY A 69 2.48 25.15 13.09
CA GLY A 69 2.01 26.24 13.94
C GLY A 69 2.88 26.30 15.17
N LEU A 70 4.03 26.98 15.07
CA LEU A 70 4.89 27.28 16.20
C LEU A 70 4.11 28.17 17.19
N HIS A 71 3.49 27.56 18.20
CA HIS A 71 2.98 28.29 19.37
C HIS A 71 4.15 28.45 20.34
N THR A 72 4.77 29.63 20.35
CA THR A 72 5.73 29.98 21.39
C THR A 72 4.95 30.36 22.65
N VAL A 73 5.17 29.61 23.72
CA VAL A 73 4.66 29.93 25.07
C VAL A 73 5.81 30.60 25.80
N ASP A 74 5.65 31.86 26.21
CA ASP A 74 6.60 32.53 27.09
C ASP A 74 6.48 31.96 28.52
N ASP A 75 7.54 32.05 29.33
CA ASP A 75 7.67 31.46 30.68
C ASP A 75 6.55 31.83 31.70
N GLU A 76 5.67 32.78 31.38
CA GLU A 76 4.49 33.13 32.18
C GLU A 76 3.20 32.36 31.81
N GLY A 77 3.26 31.42 30.86
CA GLY A 77 2.12 30.53 30.53
C GLY A 77 0.91 31.21 29.88
N THR A 78 1.06 32.43 29.36
CA THR A 78 -0.04 33.18 28.73
C THR A 78 -0.12 32.89 27.23
N VAL A 79 -1.15 32.18 26.78
CA VAL A 79 -1.42 31.93 25.35
C VAL A 79 -2.03 33.18 24.72
N ARG A 80 -1.23 34.01 24.04
CA ARG A 80 -1.76 35.10 23.19
C ARG A 80 -2.11 34.58 21.80
N GLY A 81 -3.31 34.05 21.66
CA GLY A 81 -3.93 33.90 20.34
C GLY A 81 -4.17 35.29 19.74
N ARG A 82 -3.47 35.65 18.66
CA ARG A 82 -3.80 36.86 17.89
C ARG A 82 -5.16 36.61 17.24
N ALA A 83 -6.22 37.18 17.81
CA ALA A 83 -7.50 37.28 17.13
C ALA A 83 -7.24 37.89 15.74
N ARG A 84 -7.47 37.12 14.68
CA ARG A 84 -7.54 37.66 13.32
C ARG A 84 -8.83 38.48 13.23
N SER A 85 -8.85 39.64 13.85
CA SER A 85 -9.79 40.70 13.52
C SER A 85 -9.48 41.12 12.09
N ASN A 86 -10.25 40.62 11.14
CA ASN A 86 -10.15 41.02 9.75
C ASN A 86 -10.80 42.41 9.59
N ALA A 87 -10.16 43.43 10.14
CA ALA A 87 -10.51 44.82 9.89
C ALA A 87 -9.91 45.23 8.54
N ILE A 88 -10.71 45.15 7.48
CA ILE A 88 -10.37 45.80 6.21
C ILE A 88 -10.64 47.30 6.40
N SER A 89 -9.58 48.05 6.67
CA SER A 89 -9.52 49.49 6.57
C SER A 89 -9.03 49.86 5.17
N THR A 90 -9.72 50.77 4.47
CA THR A 90 -9.21 51.76 3.49
C THR A 90 -10.43 52.41 2.80
N ALA A 91 -10.65 53.72 2.65
CA ALA A 91 -10.07 54.99 3.08
C ALA A 91 -11.07 56.10 2.59
N PRO A 92 -11.10 57.31 3.16
CA PRO A 92 -11.87 58.42 2.59
C PRO A 92 -11.00 59.25 1.63
N ARG A 93 -11.49 59.56 0.42
CA ARG A 93 -10.95 60.65 -0.41
C ARG A 93 -12.07 61.33 -1.21
N ARG A 94 -12.39 62.54 -0.74
CA ARG A 94 -13.03 63.71 -1.39
C ARG A 94 -14.33 63.53 -2.17
#